data_AF-R5J369-F1
#
_entry.id   AF-R5J369-F1
#
_cell.length_a   1.000
_cell.length_b   1.000
_cell.length_c   1.000
_cell.angle_alpha   90.00
_cell.angle_beta   90.00
_cell.angle_gamma   90.00
#
_symmetry.space_group_name_H-M   'P 1'
#
loop_
_entity.id
_entity.type
_entity.pdbx_description
1 polymer ?
#
loop_
_entity_poly.entity_id
_entity_poly.type
_entity_poly.pdbx_seq_one_letter_code
_entity_poly.pdbx_strand_id
1 'polypeptide(L)'
;MTKKDKRKIVQMILHQNLEKDEKEDIIDLLADSSIAIDVDKEEERNLTFSEKAADKISEIAGSWTFIFISIVFLIGWMIINTFILKDKEIDPYPYILLNLILSCISALQAPIIMMSQNRASKKDSLRNQNDYKIDLKSELLLEDLHHKVEVLINNQNRLLNILDKAITEEDNDKTT
;
A
#
# COMPACT_ATOMS: atom_id res chain seq x y z
N MET A 1 -17.13 -4.88 -15.64
CA MET A 1 -17.72 -5.57 -14.47
C MET A 1 -17.61 -4.65 -13.26
N THR A 2 -18.73 -4.19 -12.72
CA THR A 2 -18.80 -2.96 -11.88
C THR A 2 -18.71 -3.30 -10.40
N LYS A 3 -18.19 -2.39 -9.55
CA LYS A 3 -17.99 -2.60 -8.09
C LYS A 3 -19.25 -3.03 -7.33
N LYS A 4 -20.44 -2.75 -7.89
CA LYS A 4 -21.77 -3.14 -7.38
C LYS A 4 -22.05 -4.63 -7.59
N ASP A 5 -21.52 -5.23 -8.65
CA ASP A 5 -21.70 -6.65 -9.01
C ASP A 5 -20.91 -7.55 -8.05
N LYS A 6 -19.69 -7.14 -7.67
CA LYS A 6 -18.83 -7.89 -6.73
C LYS A 6 -19.41 -7.96 -5.32
N ARG A 7 -20.03 -6.90 -4.81
CA ARG A 7 -20.71 -6.93 -3.50
C ARG A 7 -21.95 -7.82 -3.50
N LYS A 8 -22.64 -7.90 -4.66
CA LYS A 8 -23.80 -8.77 -4.86
C LYS A 8 -23.41 -10.26 -4.84
N ILE A 9 -22.25 -10.58 -5.41
CA ILE A 9 -21.65 -11.92 -5.37
C ILE A 9 -21.23 -12.30 -3.94
N VAL A 10 -20.58 -11.39 -3.20
CA VAL A 10 -20.20 -11.63 -1.79
C VAL A 10 -21.43 -11.80 -0.88
N GLN A 11 -22.53 -11.11 -1.14
CA GLN A 11 -23.78 -11.30 -0.40
C GLN A 11 -24.52 -12.60 -0.77
N MET A 12 -24.37 -13.10 -1.99
CA MET A 12 -24.82 -14.44 -2.39
C MET A 12 -24.02 -15.54 -1.67
N ILE A 13 -22.72 -15.34 -1.44
CA ILE A 13 -21.82 -16.27 -0.72
C ILE A 13 -22.20 -16.44 0.76
N LEU A 14 -22.74 -15.41 1.41
CA LEU A 14 -23.04 -15.43 2.85
C LEU A 14 -24.31 -16.24 3.24
N HIS A 15 -25.13 -16.65 2.26
CA HIS A 15 -26.45 -17.25 2.53
C HIS A 15 -26.68 -18.63 1.91
N GLN A 16 -25.70 -19.25 1.25
CA GLN A 16 -25.86 -20.60 0.73
C GLN A 16 -24.77 -21.54 1.26
N ASN A 17 -25.23 -22.71 1.67
CA ASN A 17 -24.45 -23.83 2.15
C ASN A 17 -23.67 -24.38 0.95
N LEU A 18 -22.51 -23.78 0.64
CA LEU A 18 -21.76 -24.07 -0.59
C LEU A 18 -21.17 -25.49 -0.53
N GLU A 19 -21.48 -26.31 -1.54
CA GLU A 19 -20.90 -27.64 -1.73
C GLU A 19 -19.39 -27.54 -2.00
N LYS A 20 -18.66 -28.62 -1.67
CA LYS A 20 -17.19 -28.69 -1.65
C LYS A 20 -16.53 -28.29 -2.98
N ASP A 21 -17.18 -28.58 -4.09
CA ASP A 21 -16.65 -28.34 -5.45
C ASP A 21 -16.72 -26.86 -5.84
N GLU A 22 -17.73 -26.11 -5.38
CA GLU A 22 -17.82 -24.66 -5.64
C GLU A 22 -16.76 -23.87 -4.86
N LYS A 23 -16.28 -24.38 -3.71
CA LYS A 23 -15.16 -23.78 -2.97
C LYS A 23 -13.83 -23.91 -3.72
N GLU A 24 -13.55 -25.04 -4.36
CA GLU A 24 -12.31 -25.24 -5.10
C GLU A 24 -12.24 -24.35 -6.35
N ASP A 25 -13.33 -24.23 -7.10
CA ASP A 25 -13.41 -23.33 -8.26
C ASP A 25 -13.23 -21.85 -7.86
N ILE A 26 -13.71 -21.45 -6.67
CA ILE A 26 -13.52 -20.09 -6.16
C ILE A 26 -12.08 -19.86 -5.69
N ILE A 27 -11.45 -20.85 -5.05
CA ILE A 27 -10.04 -20.80 -4.66
C ILE A 27 -9.17 -20.67 -5.92
N ASP A 28 -9.49 -21.40 -6.99
CA ASP A 28 -8.77 -21.36 -8.26
C ASP A 28 -9.01 -20.01 -8.98
N LEU A 29 -10.23 -19.47 -8.95
CA LEU A 29 -10.54 -18.13 -9.45
C LEU A 29 -9.83 -17.01 -8.65
N LEU A 30 -9.68 -17.19 -7.33
CA LEU A 30 -8.93 -16.30 -6.45
C LEU A 30 -7.41 -16.48 -6.56
N ALA A 31 -6.94 -17.66 -6.98
CA ALA A 31 -5.54 -17.98 -7.22
C ALA A 31 -5.07 -17.46 -8.59
N ASP A 32 -5.89 -17.65 -9.63
CA ASP A 32 -5.62 -17.23 -11.01
C ASP A 32 -5.84 -15.72 -11.23
N SER A 33 -6.68 -15.09 -10.41
CA SER A 33 -6.74 -13.62 -10.36
C SER A 33 -5.50 -13.06 -9.67
N SER A 34 -4.38 -13.08 -10.41
CA SER A 34 -3.19 -12.27 -10.18
C SER A 34 -3.57 -10.79 -10.25
N ILE A 35 -4.14 -10.29 -9.15
CA ILE A 35 -4.47 -8.90 -8.88
C ILE A 35 -3.56 -8.41 -7.74
N ALA A 36 -2.29 -8.82 -7.74
CA ALA A 36 -1.28 -7.86 -7.31
C ALA A 36 -1.27 -6.78 -8.40
N ILE A 37 -2.25 -5.87 -8.37
CA ILE A 37 -2.15 -4.64 -9.13
C ILE A 37 -0.86 -4.03 -8.59
N ASP A 38 0.15 -4.03 -9.44
CA ASP A 38 1.37 -3.29 -9.22
C ASP A 38 0.96 -1.82 -9.29
N VAL A 39 0.46 -1.31 -8.15
CA VAL A 39 -0.09 0.05 -7.98
C VAL A 39 0.94 1.06 -8.49
N ASP A 40 2.23 0.74 -8.32
CA ASP A 40 3.36 1.51 -8.81
C ASP A 40 3.38 1.59 -10.36
N LYS A 41 3.21 0.46 -11.06
CA LYS A 41 3.19 0.44 -12.55
C LYS A 41 1.95 1.05 -13.17
N GLU A 42 0.78 0.95 -12.55
CA GLU A 42 -0.43 1.61 -13.08
C GLU A 42 -0.36 3.13 -12.92
N GLU A 43 0.25 3.61 -11.84
CA GLU A 43 0.43 5.03 -11.58
C GLU A 43 1.46 5.64 -12.54
N GLU A 44 2.62 5.01 -12.73
CA GLU A 44 3.66 5.50 -13.65
C GLU A 44 3.17 5.67 -15.10
N ARG A 45 2.25 4.82 -15.54
CA ARG A 45 1.64 4.90 -16.88
C ARG A 45 0.68 6.08 -17.06
N ASN A 46 0.16 6.64 -15.97
CA ASN A 46 -0.83 7.73 -15.99
C ASN A 46 -0.27 9.09 -15.55
N LEU A 47 1.01 9.17 -15.17
CA LEU A 47 1.64 10.42 -14.75
C LEU A 47 1.81 11.39 -15.93
N THR A 48 1.18 12.56 -15.82
CA THR A 48 1.41 13.67 -16.74
C THR A 48 2.80 14.29 -16.53
N PHE A 49 3.32 14.98 -17.55
CA PHE A 49 4.63 15.64 -17.46
C PHE A 49 4.71 16.66 -16.31
N SER A 50 3.60 17.38 -16.07
CA SER A 50 3.48 18.36 -14.98
C SER A 50 3.55 17.71 -13.60
N GLU A 51 2.96 16.53 -13.42
CA GLU A 51 3.01 15.78 -12.16
C GLU A 51 4.43 15.26 -11.89
N LYS A 52 5.13 14.77 -12.92
CA LYS A 52 6.54 14.37 -12.79
C LYS A 52 7.46 15.52 -12.41
N ALA A 53 7.19 16.72 -12.92
CA ALA A 53 7.95 17.93 -12.58
C ALA A 53 7.69 18.37 -11.14
N ALA A 54 6.43 18.37 -10.69
CA ALA A 54 6.06 18.69 -9.31
C ALA A 54 6.74 17.77 -8.31
N ASP A 55 6.91 16.49 -8.65
CA ASP A 55 7.49 15.48 -7.76
C ASP A 55 8.97 15.69 -7.52
N LYS A 56 9.70 15.94 -8.61
CA LYS A 56 11.11 16.31 -8.52
C LYS A 56 11.30 17.60 -7.74
N ILE A 57 10.45 18.60 -7.96
CA ILE A 57 10.52 19.87 -7.23
C ILE A 57 10.24 19.64 -5.73
N SER A 58 9.25 18.83 -5.39
CA SER A 58 8.90 18.49 -4.01
C SER A 58 10.03 17.72 -3.31
N GLU A 59 10.70 16.80 -4.02
CA GLU A 59 11.83 16.03 -3.50
C GLU A 59 13.05 16.92 -3.24
N ILE A 60 13.36 17.83 -4.17
CA ILE A 60 14.46 18.79 -4.03
C ILE A 60 14.18 19.79 -2.90
N ALA A 61 12.95 20.33 -2.83
CA ALA A 61 12.55 21.29 -1.81
C ALA A 61 12.46 20.67 -0.40
N GLY A 62 12.29 19.35 -0.30
CA GLY A 62 12.27 18.62 0.97
C GLY A 62 13.65 18.29 1.56
N SER A 63 14.75 18.58 0.84
CA SER A 63 16.10 18.24 1.29
C SER A 63 16.66 19.27 2.28
N TRP A 64 17.31 18.78 3.34
CA TRP A 64 18.08 19.60 4.29
C TRP A 64 19.19 20.44 3.62
N THR A 65 19.78 19.94 2.52
CA THR A 65 20.81 20.67 1.78
C THR A 65 20.26 21.90 1.05
N PHE A 66 19.01 21.84 0.59
CA PHE A 66 18.34 22.95 -0.09
C PHE A 66 18.08 24.12 0.87
N ILE A 67 17.69 23.81 2.11
CA ILE A 67 17.48 24.81 3.16
C ILE A 67 18.78 25.58 3.43
N PHE A 68 19.90 24.87 3.58
CA PHE A 68 21.19 25.50 3.87
C PHE A 68 21.67 26.41 2.73
N ILE A 69 21.54 25.94 1.47
CA ILE A 69 21.86 26.75 0.27
C ILE A 69 20.99 28.01 0.22
N SER A 70 19.70 27.89 0.51
CA SER A 70 18.77 29.03 0.50
C SER A 70 19.14 30.07 1.56
N ILE A 71 19.52 29.63 2.77
CA ILE A 71 19.98 30.55 3.84
C ILE A 71 21.26 31.27 3.43
N VAL A 72 22.25 30.55 2.87
CA VAL A 72 23.50 31.14 2.40
C VAL A 72 23.24 32.14 1.27
N PHE A 73 22.34 31.82 0.35
CA PHE A 73 21.94 32.73 -0.72
C PHE A 73 21.29 34.02 -0.18
N LEU A 74 20.39 33.90 0.80
CA LEU A 74 19.75 35.06 1.43
C LEU A 74 20.76 35.96 2.14
N ILE A 75 21.67 35.38 2.93
CA ILE A 75 22.74 36.14 3.59
C ILE A 75 23.65 36.80 2.55
N GLY A 76 24.02 36.08 1.50
CA GLY A 76 24.81 36.61 0.39
C GLY A 76 24.14 37.80 -0.29
N TRP A 77 22.84 37.71 -0.58
CA TRP A 77 22.06 38.79 -1.17
C TRP A 77 21.99 40.02 -0.28
N MET A 78 21.79 39.83 1.03
CA MET A 78 21.79 40.92 2.01
C MET A 78 23.17 41.62 2.06
N ILE A 79 24.27 40.87 2.04
CA ILE A 79 25.63 41.42 2.04
C ILE A 79 25.89 42.22 0.75
N ILE A 80 25.53 41.65 -0.41
CA ILE A 80 25.72 42.33 -1.71
C ILE A 80 24.93 43.64 -1.76
N ASN A 81 23.66 43.64 -1.36
CA ASN A 81 22.85 44.87 -1.34
C ASN A 81 23.35 45.89 -0.32
N THR A 82 23.80 45.45 0.86
CA THR A 82 24.24 46.37 1.94
C THR A 82 25.62 46.97 1.70
N PHE A 83 26.54 46.22 1.10
CA PHE A 83 27.95 46.63 1.00
C PHE A 83 28.39 46.99 -0.42
N ILE A 84 27.84 46.35 -1.45
CA ILE A 84 28.33 46.49 -2.84
C ILE A 84 27.41 47.39 -3.66
N LEU A 85 26.09 47.35 -3.41
CA LEU A 85 25.08 48.11 -4.17
C LEU A 85 24.59 49.37 -3.44
N LYS A 86 25.35 49.87 -2.45
CA LYS A 86 25.01 51.07 -1.66
C LYS A 86 24.60 52.27 -2.51
N ASP A 87 25.24 52.48 -3.65
CA ASP A 87 24.99 53.64 -4.52
C ASP A 87 23.81 53.46 -5.49
N LYS A 88 23.30 52.23 -5.66
CA LYS A 88 22.19 51.93 -6.58
C LYS A 88 20.87 51.64 -5.88
N GLU A 89 20.86 51.52 -4.56
CA GLU A 89 19.67 51.31 -3.71
C GLU A 89 18.62 50.36 -4.32
N ILE A 90 19.06 49.22 -4.89
CA ILE A 90 18.16 48.31 -5.60
C ILE A 90 17.17 47.64 -4.64
N ASP A 91 17.65 47.25 -3.44
CA ASP A 91 16.82 46.65 -2.38
C ASP A 91 17.34 47.08 -0.99
N PRO A 92 17.10 48.33 -0.56
CA PRO A 92 17.55 48.83 0.74
C PRO A 92 16.79 48.16 1.89
N TYR A 93 17.43 48.12 3.06
CA TYR A 93 16.80 47.60 4.29
C TYR A 93 15.45 48.33 4.51
N PRO A 94 14.31 47.62 4.57
CA PRO A 94 14.08 46.25 5.03
C PRO A 94 13.95 45.12 3.95
N TYR A 95 14.53 45.27 2.76
CA TYR A 95 14.57 44.28 1.66
C TYR A 95 13.19 43.85 1.11
N ILE A 96 12.43 44.82 0.59
CA ILE A 96 11.05 44.59 0.14
C ILE A 96 10.97 43.65 -1.07
N LEU A 97 11.94 43.71 -2.00
CA LEU A 97 11.93 42.87 -3.20
C LEU A 97 12.22 41.41 -2.87
N LEU A 98 13.23 41.17 -2.03
CA LEU A 98 13.54 39.83 -1.53
C LEU A 98 12.33 39.24 -0.78
N ASN A 99 11.68 40.03 0.06
CA ASN A 99 10.51 39.58 0.81
C ASN A 99 9.31 39.26 -0.11
N LEU A 100 9.09 40.07 -1.14
CA LEU A 100 8.06 39.82 -2.16
C LEU A 100 8.31 38.49 -2.90
N ILE A 101 9.54 38.26 -3.36
CA ILE A 101 9.92 37.05 -4.08
C ILE A 101 9.76 35.81 -3.19
N LEU A 102 10.25 35.85 -1.95
CA LEU A 102 10.11 34.75 -1.00
C LEU A 102 8.64 34.44 -0.67
N SER A 103 7.83 35.47 -0.51
CA SER A 103 6.39 35.32 -0.25
C SER A 103 5.69 34.65 -1.43
N CYS A 104 6.01 35.05 -2.66
CA CYS A 104 5.48 34.44 -3.87
C CYS A 104 5.88 32.96 -4.00
N ILE A 105 7.16 32.64 -3.79
CA ILE A 105 7.68 31.26 -3.82
C ILE A 105 6.96 30.41 -2.76
N SER A 106 6.84 30.91 -1.53
CA SER A 106 6.18 30.19 -0.44
C SER A 106 4.70 29.94 -0.73
N ALA A 107 4.00 30.93 -1.32
CA ALA A 107 2.60 30.79 -1.70
C ALA A 107 2.39 29.72 -2.77
N LEU A 108 3.34 29.56 -3.71
CA LEU A 108 3.30 28.49 -4.72
C LEU A 108 3.75 27.13 -4.17
N GLN A 109 4.63 27.11 -3.17
CA GLN A 109 5.11 25.86 -2.54
C GLN A 109 3.99 25.10 -1.82
N ALA A 110 3.15 25.79 -1.04
CA ALA A 110 2.07 25.14 -0.28
C ALA A 110 1.13 24.25 -1.12
N PRO A 111 0.55 24.69 -2.26
CA PRO A 111 -0.28 23.84 -3.11
C PRO A 111 0.50 22.75 -3.84
N ILE A 112 1.77 23.00 -4.23
CA ILE A 112 2.62 21.96 -4.85
C ILE A 112 2.88 20.82 -3.85
N ILE A 113 3.22 21.18 -2.62
CA ILE A 113 3.41 20.22 -1.52
C ILE A 113 2.08 19.48 -1.26
N MET A 114 0.95 20.19 -1.22
CA MET A 114 -0.37 19.58 -1.01
C MET A 114 -0.76 18.64 -2.16
N MET A 115 -0.43 18.96 -3.41
CA MET A 115 -0.65 18.08 -4.57
C MET A 115 0.21 16.82 -4.48
N SER A 116 1.50 16.97 -4.15
CA SER A 116 2.43 15.85 -3.95
C SER A 116 1.97 14.93 -2.81
N GLN A 117 1.54 15.52 -1.68
CA GLN A 117 0.98 14.80 -0.53
C GLN A 117 -0.33 14.09 -0.88
N ASN A 118 -1.25 14.75 -1.58
CA ASN A 118 -2.53 14.15 -1.97
C ASN A 118 -2.33 12.95 -2.90
N ARG A 119 -1.35 13.01 -3.80
CA ARG A 119 -1.01 11.87 -4.65
C ARG A 119 -0.37 10.73 -3.84
N ALA A 120 0.61 11.03 -2.98
CA ALA A 120 1.22 10.03 -2.10
C ALA A 120 0.18 9.32 -1.21
N SER A 121 -0.77 10.08 -0.65
CA SER A 121 -1.87 9.54 0.17
C SER A 121 -2.84 8.64 -0.63
N LYS A 122 -3.16 9.02 -1.87
CA LYS A 122 -3.98 8.20 -2.76
C LYS A 122 -3.30 6.88 -3.10
N LYS A 123 -1.99 6.92 -3.35
CA LYS A 123 -1.15 5.73 -3.57
C LYS A 123 -1.15 4.83 -2.35
N ASP A 124 -0.89 5.40 -1.17
CA ASP A 124 -0.92 4.67 0.10
C ASP A 124 -2.27 3.99 0.35
N SER A 125 -3.37 4.72 0.10
CA SER A 125 -4.74 4.19 0.21
C SER A 125 -5.02 3.00 -0.71
N LEU A 126 -4.42 2.97 -1.91
CA LEU A 126 -4.54 1.84 -2.84
C LEU A 126 -3.69 0.65 -2.40
N ARG A 127 -2.47 0.89 -1.91
CA ARG A 127 -1.60 -0.15 -1.35
C ARG A 127 -2.25 -0.81 -0.13
N ASN A 128 -2.74 -0.01 0.81
CA ASN A 128 -3.46 -0.51 1.99
C ASN A 128 -4.70 -1.35 1.63
N GLN A 129 -5.43 -0.97 0.57
CA GLN A 129 -6.55 -1.77 0.07
C GLN A 129 -6.12 -3.10 -0.56
N ASN A 130 -4.92 -3.14 -1.16
CA ASN A 130 -4.38 -4.37 -1.74
C ASN A 130 -3.90 -5.30 -0.62
N ASP A 131 -3.14 -4.76 0.33
CA ASP A 131 -2.62 -5.50 1.48
C ASP A 131 -3.77 -6.12 2.29
N TYR A 132 -4.85 -5.36 2.53
CA TYR A 132 -6.06 -5.88 3.17
C TYR A 132 -6.68 -7.09 2.45
N LYS A 133 -6.66 -7.12 1.11
CA LYS A 133 -7.18 -8.27 0.34
C LYS A 133 -6.26 -9.47 0.43
N ILE A 134 -4.95 -9.24 0.44
CA ILE A 134 -3.94 -10.29 0.58
C ILE A 134 -4.05 -10.93 1.98
N ASP A 135 -4.23 -10.11 3.01
CA ASP A 135 -4.43 -10.57 4.38
C ASP A 135 -5.69 -11.42 4.50
N LEU A 136 -6.83 -10.93 3.99
CA LEU A 136 -8.09 -11.69 4.00
C LEU A 136 -7.98 -13.02 3.25
N LYS A 137 -7.27 -13.03 2.11
CA LYS A 137 -7.02 -14.28 1.36
C LYS A 137 -6.15 -15.24 2.16
N SER A 138 -5.13 -14.74 2.84
CA SER A 138 -4.24 -15.55 3.67
C SER A 138 -4.99 -16.16 4.86
N GLU A 139 -5.89 -15.40 5.47
CA GLU A 139 -6.78 -15.87 6.54
C GLU A 139 -7.70 -17.01 6.06
N LEU A 140 -8.36 -16.84 4.91
CA LEU A 140 -9.23 -17.88 4.32
C LEU A 140 -8.46 -19.16 3.97
N LEU A 141 -7.25 -19.02 3.40
CA LEU A 141 -6.39 -20.17 3.09
C LEU A 141 -5.92 -20.89 4.35
N LEU A 142 -5.63 -20.14 5.43
CA LEU A 142 -5.26 -20.72 6.71
C LEU A 142 -6.44 -21.50 7.32
N GLU A 143 -7.65 -20.96 7.24
CA GLU A 143 -8.87 -21.63 7.70
C GLU A 143 -9.15 -22.93 6.91
N ASP A 144 -9.05 -22.90 5.58
CA ASP A 144 -9.20 -24.11 4.76
C ASP A 144 -8.13 -25.16 5.09
N LEU A 145 -6.88 -24.74 5.25
CA LEU A 145 -5.79 -25.63 5.62
C LEU A 145 -6.01 -26.23 7.02
N HIS A 146 -6.47 -25.43 7.98
CA HIS A 146 -6.82 -25.89 9.32
C HIS A 146 -7.90 -26.99 9.25
N HIS A 147 -8.97 -26.75 8.50
CA HIS A 147 -10.03 -27.73 8.32
C HIS A 147 -9.53 -29.02 7.63
N LYS A 148 -8.67 -28.92 6.61
CA LYS A 148 -8.04 -30.09 5.98
C LYS A 148 -7.17 -30.89 6.96
N VAL A 149 -6.44 -30.21 7.84
CA VAL A 149 -5.64 -30.85 8.89
C VAL A 149 -6.54 -31.57 9.90
N GLU A 150 -7.64 -30.96 10.35
CA GLU A 150 -8.60 -31.61 11.25
C GLU A 150 -9.20 -32.88 10.63
N VAL A 151 -9.57 -32.82 9.33
CA VAL A 151 -10.07 -33.99 8.60
C VAL A 151 -9.02 -35.10 8.54
N LEU A 152 -7.76 -34.77 8.28
CA LEU A 152 -6.65 -35.74 8.27
C LEU A 152 -6.45 -36.37 9.66
N ILE A 153 -6.46 -35.57 10.73
CA ILE A 153 -6.35 -36.05 12.11
C ILE A 153 -7.50 -37.00 12.44
N ASN A 154 -8.73 -36.65 12.09
CA ASN A 154 -9.90 -37.51 12.30
C ASN A 154 -9.79 -38.83 11.53
N ASN A 155 -9.30 -38.81 10.29
CA ASN A 155 -9.07 -40.02 9.51
C ASN A 155 -7.98 -40.90 10.15
N GLN A 156 -6.88 -40.32 10.63
CA GLN A 156 -5.82 -41.05 11.34
C GLN A 156 -6.36 -41.70 12.62
N ASN A 157 -7.13 -40.97 13.43
CA ASN A 157 -7.74 -41.52 14.64
C ASN A 157 -8.70 -42.68 14.34
N ARG A 158 -9.47 -42.59 13.25
CA ARG A 158 -10.34 -43.70 12.82
C ARG A 158 -9.54 -44.94 12.42
N LEU A 159 -8.46 -44.77 11.67
CA LEU A 159 -7.58 -45.88 11.28
C LEU A 159 -6.91 -46.52 12.49
N LEU A 160 -6.40 -45.72 13.43
CA LEU A 160 -5.82 -46.20 14.69
C LEU A 160 -6.84 -47.02 15.49
N ASN A 161 -8.08 -46.54 15.62
CA ASN A 161 -9.13 -47.28 16.31
C ASN A 161 -9.48 -48.61 15.64
N ILE A 162 -9.43 -48.68 14.30
CA ILE A 162 -9.67 -49.94 13.57
C ILE A 162 -8.51 -50.89 13.80
N LEU A 163 -7.26 -50.40 13.76
CA LEU A 163 -6.07 -51.21 13.99
C LEU A 163 -6.05 -51.78 15.42
N ASP A 164 -6.39 -50.97 16.42
CA ASP A 164 -6.44 -51.38 17.83
C ASP A 164 -7.48 -52.48 18.06
N LYS A 165 -8.66 -52.36 17.44
CA LYS A 165 -9.70 -53.40 17.45
C LYS A 165 -9.23 -54.70 16.80
N ALA A 166 -8.58 -54.61 15.64
CA ALA A 166 -8.07 -55.79 14.93
C ALA A 166 -7.00 -56.52 15.74
N ILE A 167 -6.08 -55.79 16.38
CA ILE A 167 -5.06 -56.36 17.28
C ILE A 167 -5.73 -57.05 18.48
N THR A 168 -6.73 -56.42 19.07
CA THR A 168 -7.45 -56.96 20.25
C THR A 168 -8.23 -58.24 19.90
N GLU A 169 -8.83 -58.33 18.71
CA GLU A 169 -9.53 -59.53 18.24
C GLU A 169 -8.55 -60.68 17.95
N GLU A 170 -7.38 -60.39 17.38
CA GLU A 170 -6.36 -61.39 17.06
C GLU A 170 -5.68 -61.99 18.31
N ASP A 171 -5.57 -61.22 19.39
CA ASP A 171 -5.03 -61.70 20.68
C ASP A 171 -6.04 -62.61 21.41
N ASN A 172 -7.34 -62.34 21.26
CA ASN A 172 -8.40 -63.15 21.88
C ASN A 172 -8.55 -64.54 21.22
N ASP A 173 -8.31 -64.63 19.91
CA ASP A 173 -8.36 -65.90 19.15
C ASP A 173 -7.15 -66.81 19.42
N LYS A 174 -6.00 -66.24 19.82
CA LYS A 174 -4.78 -67.01 20.19
C LYS A 174 -4.82 -67.58 21.62
N THR A 175 -5.75 -67.11 22.45
CA THR A 175 -5.85 -67.52 23.87
C THR A 175 -6.95 -68.58 24.11
N THR A 176 -7.68 -68.98 23.06
CA THR A 176 -8.73 -70.01 23.08
C THR A 176 -8.25 -71.28 22.38
#